data_AF-A0A5B7A1Q4-F1
#
_entry.id   AF-A0A5B7A1Q4-F1
#
_cell.length_a   1.000
_cell.length_b   1.000
_cell.length_c   1.000
_cell.angle_alpha   90.00
_cell.angle_beta   90.00
_cell.angle_gamma   90.00
#
_symmetry.space_group_name_H-M   'P 1'
#
loop_
_entity.id
_entity.type
_entity.pdbx_description
1 polymer ?
#
loop_
_entity_poly.entity_id
_entity_poly.type
_entity_poly.pdbx_seq_one_letter_code
_entity_poly.pdbx_strand_id
1 'polypeptide(L)'
;RQLESKGESSHKIDKTRAIVKDLHSRIRVAIHRIDSISKKIEELRDKELQPQLDELIEGLRRMWEVMFQCHKLQFHIISIAYNYGNSKISIQSESHRQITIHLENELSSLYTSFTKWIGAQKSYVQAINGWLYKCVSLQQKSSKRKRRMQPPPLRNYGPPIYVTCGVWLEKLDTLPAKEVAESIKGLGAEITRFLPRQEKNQGKGMNRPHSTSGQAGSNSDSAVLISRDEAPEDWITGSDHFRSSLVGFIGKLNNFSESCLKMFNELQKEIQEAKNSYDQFKSQS
;
A
#
# COMPACT_ATOMS: atom_id res chain seq x y z
N ARG A 1 -9.79 -41.57 -49.20
CA ARG A 1 -9.57 -43.02 -48.95
C ARG A 1 -10.86 -43.77 -48.66
N GLN A 2 -11.61 -43.54 -47.57
CA GLN A 2 -12.89 -44.26 -47.35
C GLN A 2 -14.06 -43.83 -48.27
N LEU A 3 -14.07 -42.58 -48.77
CA LEU A 3 -15.11 -42.10 -49.70
C LEU A 3 -14.85 -42.55 -51.15
N GLU A 4 -13.57 -42.68 -51.53
CA GLU A 4 -13.13 -43.24 -52.82
C GLU A 4 -13.50 -44.73 -52.95
N SER A 5 -13.57 -45.47 -51.84
CA SER A 5 -14.00 -46.89 -51.85
C SER A 5 -15.52 -47.08 -51.74
N LYS A 6 -16.30 -46.00 -51.58
CA LYS A 6 -17.77 -46.02 -51.40
C LYS A 6 -18.57 -45.54 -52.62
N GLY A 7 -17.89 -45.21 -53.73
CA GLY A 7 -18.57 -44.77 -54.96
C GLY A 7 -19.23 -43.39 -54.84
N GLU A 8 -18.75 -42.52 -53.95
CA GLU A 8 -19.19 -41.12 -53.93
C GLU A 8 -18.74 -40.39 -55.20
N SER A 9 -19.58 -39.48 -55.72
CA SER A 9 -19.23 -38.71 -56.92
C SER A 9 -17.93 -37.95 -56.72
N SER A 10 -16.98 -38.06 -57.67
CA SER A 10 -15.63 -37.46 -57.61
C SER A 10 -15.67 -35.99 -57.14
N HIS A 11 -16.68 -35.25 -57.59
CA HIS A 11 -16.95 -33.87 -57.18
C HIS A 11 -17.09 -33.65 -55.66
N LYS A 12 -17.77 -34.56 -54.92
CA LYS A 12 -17.90 -34.46 -53.45
C LYS A 12 -16.57 -34.70 -52.73
N ILE A 13 -15.76 -35.61 -53.25
CA ILE A 13 -14.44 -35.93 -52.71
C ILE A 13 -13.49 -34.75 -52.92
N ASP A 14 -13.49 -34.16 -54.12
CA ASP A 14 -12.67 -32.98 -54.44
C ASP A 14 -13.09 -31.75 -53.63
N LYS A 15 -14.39 -31.53 -53.44
CA LYS A 15 -14.92 -30.47 -52.57
C LYS A 15 -14.45 -30.65 -51.12
N THR A 16 -14.53 -31.86 -50.58
CA THR A 16 -14.06 -32.16 -49.22
C THR A 16 -12.55 -31.94 -49.10
N ARG A 17 -11.77 -32.38 -50.10
CA ARG A 17 -10.32 -32.17 -50.16
C ARG A 17 -9.96 -30.67 -50.21
N ALA A 18 -10.71 -29.87 -50.95
CA ALA A 18 -10.54 -28.42 -51.01
C ALA A 18 -10.80 -27.77 -49.65
N ILE A 19 -11.90 -28.14 -48.97
CA ILE A 19 -12.22 -27.64 -47.62
C ILE A 19 -11.12 -28.00 -46.61
N VAL A 20 -10.61 -29.24 -46.65
CA VAL A 20 -9.52 -29.67 -45.76
C VAL A 20 -8.23 -28.87 -46.03
N LYS A 21 -7.89 -28.64 -47.30
CA LYS A 21 -6.72 -27.81 -47.67
C LYS A 21 -6.88 -26.36 -47.21
N ASP A 22 -8.06 -25.77 -47.39
CA ASP A 22 -8.37 -24.43 -46.89
C ASP A 22 -8.21 -24.35 -45.37
N LEU A 23 -8.85 -25.27 -44.63
CA LEU A 23 -8.77 -25.32 -43.18
C LEU A 23 -7.33 -25.48 -42.69
N HIS A 24 -6.56 -26.38 -43.32
CA HIS A 24 -5.16 -26.57 -42.99
C HIS A 24 -4.33 -25.30 -43.24
N SER A 25 -4.57 -24.59 -44.35
CA SER A 25 -3.95 -23.29 -44.63
C SER A 25 -4.28 -22.27 -43.54
N ARG A 26 -5.56 -22.16 -43.16
CA ARG A 26 -6.04 -21.23 -42.13
C ARG A 26 -5.44 -21.52 -40.75
N ILE A 27 -5.33 -22.80 -40.36
CA ILE A 27 -4.67 -23.21 -39.11
C ILE A 27 -3.20 -22.81 -39.13
N ARG A 28 -2.47 -23.07 -40.22
CA ARG A 28 -1.06 -22.66 -40.35
C ARG A 28 -0.89 -21.15 -40.22
N VAL A 29 -1.71 -20.36 -40.91
CA VAL A 29 -1.70 -18.90 -40.81
C VAL A 29 -1.98 -18.44 -39.38
N ALA A 30 -2.96 -19.06 -38.69
CA ALA A 30 -3.26 -18.75 -37.31
C ALA A 30 -2.09 -19.04 -36.36
N ILE A 31 -1.41 -20.18 -36.53
CA ILE A 31 -0.21 -20.53 -35.76
C ILE A 31 0.91 -19.49 -35.97
N HIS A 32 1.18 -19.11 -37.22
CA HIS A 32 2.18 -18.08 -37.52
C HIS A 32 1.82 -16.72 -36.90
N ARG A 33 0.53 -16.34 -36.90
CA ARG A 33 0.07 -15.12 -36.21
C ARG A 33 0.29 -15.19 -34.71
N ILE A 34 -0.03 -16.32 -34.08
CA ILE A 34 0.18 -16.53 -32.64
C ILE A 34 1.67 -16.46 -32.29
N ASP A 35 2.54 -17.08 -33.06
CA ASP A 35 4.00 -17.01 -32.87
C ASP A 35 4.51 -15.56 -32.97
N SER A 36 4.09 -14.82 -33.99
CA SER A 36 4.48 -13.41 -34.16
C SER A 36 4.01 -12.53 -33.00
N ILE A 37 2.77 -12.72 -32.52
CA ILE A 37 2.24 -11.98 -31.36
C ILE A 37 3.01 -12.36 -30.09
N SER A 38 3.33 -13.65 -29.90
CA SER A 38 4.03 -14.14 -28.72
C SER A 38 5.43 -13.55 -28.62
N LYS A 39 6.17 -13.52 -29.73
CA LYS A 39 7.49 -12.85 -29.81
C LYS A 39 7.38 -11.36 -29.46
N LYS A 40 6.34 -10.68 -29.96
CA LYS A 40 6.16 -9.26 -29.62
C LYS A 40 5.86 -9.04 -28.14
N ILE A 41 5.10 -9.93 -27.50
CA ILE A 41 4.87 -9.91 -26.05
C ILE A 41 6.18 -10.12 -25.28
N GLU A 42 7.01 -11.08 -25.70
CA GLU A 42 8.32 -11.35 -25.10
C GLU A 42 9.26 -10.14 -25.22
N GLU A 43 9.29 -9.49 -26.38
CA GLU A 43 10.04 -8.23 -26.58
C GLU A 43 9.56 -7.13 -25.63
N LEU A 44 8.26 -6.84 -25.60
CA LEU A 44 7.68 -5.82 -24.71
C LEU A 44 7.99 -6.12 -23.24
N ARG A 45 7.88 -7.39 -22.84
CA ARG A 45 8.15 -7.84 -21.47
C ARG A 45 9.63 -7.66 -21.10
N ASP A 46 10.54 -8.21 -21.89
CA ASP A 46 11.94 -8.36 -21.51
C ASP A 46 12.80 -7.15 -21.88
N LYS A 47 12.45 -6.44 -22.96
CA LYS A 47 13.24 -5.34 -23.51
C LYS A 47 12.71 -3.96 -23.16
N GLU A 48 11.43 -3.84 -22.84
CA GLU A 48 10.83 -2.54 -22.52
C GLU A 48 10.36 -2.48 -21.05
N LEU A 49 9.54 -3.43 -20.61
CA LEU A 49 8.96 -3.38 -19.27
C LEU A 49 9.98 -3.65 -18.17
N GLN A 50 10.85 -4.68 -18.32
CA GLN A 50 11.86 -4.99 -17.31
C GLN A 50 12.77 -3.78 -17.00
N PRO A 51 13.38 -3.08 -17.99
CA PRO A 51 14.16 -1.87 -17.71
C PRO A 51 13.38 -0.75 -17.03
N GLN A 52 12.12 -0.52 -17.41
CA GLN A 52 11.27 0.48 -16.75
C GLN A 52 11.01 0.14 -15.28
N LEU A 53 10.84 -1.15 -14.96
CA LEU A 53 10.71 -1.59 -13.57
C LEU A 53 12.02 -1.43 -12.80
N ASP A 54 13.17 -1.68 -13.42
CA ASP A 54 14.47 -1.45 -12.80
C ASP A 54 14.67 0.04 -12.43
N GLU A 55 14.33 0.94 -13.35
CA GLU A 55 14.38 2.39 -13.12
C GLU A 55 13.42 2.82 -12.02
N LEU A 56 12.19 2.31 -12.02
CA LEU A 56 11.20 2.58 -10.98
C LEU A 56 11.68 2.12 -9.60
N ILE A 57 12.23 0.91 -9.52
CA ILE A 57 12.77 0.33 -8.28
C ILE A 57 13.93 1.18 -7.76
N GLU A 58 14.86 1.62 -8.61
CA GLU A 58 15.96 2.50 -8.22
C GLU A 58 15.45 3.88 -7.76
N GLY A 59 14.47 4.44 -8.45
CA GLY A 59 13.82 5.70 -8.06
C GLY A 59 13.17 5.61 -6.68
N LEU A 60 12.44 4.53 -6.41
CA LEU A 60 11.81 4.27 -5.12
C LEU A 60 12.85 4.04 -4.02
N ARG A 61 13.94 3.31 -4.30
CA ARG A 61 15.04 3.12 -3.35
C ARG A 61 15.65 4.45 -2.92
N ARG A 62 15.99 5.33 -3.87
CA ARG A 62 16.56 6.66 -3.59
C ARG A 62 15.59 7.55 -2.82
N MET A 63 14.31 7.55 -3.19
CA MET A 63 13.28 8.27 -2.46
C MET A 63 13.22 7.79 -1.00
N TRP A 64 13.25 6.47 -0.77
CA TRP A 64 13.24 5.91 0.58
C TRP A 64 14.50 6.19 1.37
N GLU A 65 15.65 6.26 0.71
CA GLU A 65 16.91 6.70 1.32
C GLU A 65 16.79 8.11 1.88
N VAL A 66 16.25 9.06 1.10
CA VAL A 66 16.01 10.43 1.55
C VAL A 66 14.96 10.47 2.68
N MET A 67 13.83 9.78 2.50
CA MET A 67 12.77 9.74 3.52
C MET A 67 13.26 9.15 4.84
N PHE A 68 14.12 8.14 4.80
CA PHE A 68 14.72 7.56 6.01
C PHE A 68 15.60 8.59 6.74
N GLN A 69 16.43 9.35 6.03
CA GLN A 69 17.22 10.41 6.68
C GLN A 69 16.32 11.48 7.31
N CYS A 70 15.25 11.89 6.63
CA CYS A 70 14.28 12.86 7.15
C CYS A 70 13.59 12.34 8.42
N HIS A 71 13.06 11.12 8.40
CA HIS A 71 12.35 10.55 9.55
C HIS A 71 13.30 10.25 10.71
N LYS A 72 14.53 9.83 10.44
CA LYS A 72 15.57 9.66 11.46
C LYS A 72 15.87 10.97 12.19
N LEU A 73 15.99 12.06 11.44
CA LEU A 73 16.21 13.40 12.01
C LEU A 73 14.98 13.86 12.82
N GLN A 74 13.77 13.72 12.28
CA GLN A 74 12.53 14.06 12.98
C GLN A 74 12.37 13.25 14.28
N PHE A 75 12.67 11.95 14.22
CA PHE A 75 12.62 11.05 15.37
C PHE A 75 13.64 11.43 16.44
N HIS A 76 14.84 11.81 16.04
CA HIS A 76 15.86 12.29 16.95
C HIS A 76 15.44 13.59 17.66
N ILE A 77 14.96 14.58 16.90
CA ILE A 77 14.51 15.87 17.44
C ILE A 77 13.34 15.68 18.41
N ILE A 78 12.32 14.92 18.03
CA ILE A 78 11.13 14.71 18.88
C ILE A 78 11.49 13.96 20.17
N SER A 79 12.40 12.98 20.09
CA SER A 79 12.86 12.21 21.24
C SER A 79 13.64 13.07 22.23
N ILE A 80 14.46 14.01 21.75
CA ILE A 80 15.13 14.99 22.61
C ILE A 80 14.10 15.94 23.22
N ALA A 81 13.20 16.52 22.41
CA ALA A 81 12.19 17.45 22.90
C ALA A 81 11.29 16.83 23.98
N TYR A 82 10.99 15.54 23.88
CA TYR A 82 10.27 14.76 24.89
C TYR A 82 10.98 14.77 26.26
N ASN A 83 12.32 14.63 26.28
CA ASN A 83 13.10 14.53 27.51
C ASN A 83 13.30 15.87 28.25
N TYR A 84 13.13 17.01 27.57
CA TYR A 84 13.45 18.34 28.11
C TYR A 84 12.24 19.26 28.34
N GLY A 85 11.04 18.88 27.89
CA GLY A 85 9.90 19.80 27.85
C GLY A 85 8.90 19.68 29.01
N ASN A 86 9.07 20.41 30.11
CA ASN A 86 7.99 20.65 31.10
C ASN A 86 7.10 21.85 30.70
N SER A 87 6.81 22.02 29.41
CA SER A 87 5.95 23.11 28.93
C SER A 87 4.48 22.76 29.16
N LYS A 88 3.87 23.35 30.19
CA LYS A 88 2.41 23.38 30.37
C LYS A 88 1.80 24.05 29.14
N ILE A 89 1.11 23.27 28.31
CA ILE A 89 0.36 23.81 27.17
C ILE A 89 -0.89 24.47 27.77
N SER A 90 -0.92 25.80 27.84
CA SER A 90 -2.12 26.54 28.26
C SER A 90 -3.09 26.60 27.08
N ILE A 91 -4.10 25.74 27.11
CA ILE A 91 -5.09 25.58 26.04
C ILE A 91 -6.40 26.21 26.51
N GLN A 92 -6.55 27.52 26.36
CA GLN A 92 -7.85 28.19 26.51
C GLN A 92 -8.06 29.31 25.47
N SER A 93 -7.59 29.14 24.24
CA SER A 93 -7.90 30.09 23.15
C SER A 93 -8.56 29.40 21.96
N GLU A 94 -9.46 30.12 21.30
CA GLU A 94 -10.08 29.69 20.04
C GLU A 94 -9.03 29.37 18.96
N SER A 95 -7.86 30.02 19.00
CA SER A 95 -6.73 29.69 18.13
C SER A 95 -6.16 28.29 18.37
N HIS A 96 -6.08 27.80 19.61
CA HIS A 96 -5.65 26.42 19.88
C HIS A 96 -6.64 25.43 19.30
N ARG A 97 -7.95 25.66 19.47
CA ARG A 97 -8.99 24.81 18.89
C ARG A 97 -8.88 24.74 17.36
N GLN A 98 -8.63 25.86 16.69
CA GLN A 98 -8.43 25.89 15.23
C GLN A 98 -7.17 25.10 14.81
N ILE A 99 -6.06 25.24 15.55
CA ILE A 99 -4.83 24.47 15.31
C ILE A 99 -5.07 22.97 15.49
N THR A 100 -5.78 22.56 16.55
CA THR A 100 -6.14 21.16 16.81
C THR A 100 -6.98 20.57 15.67
N ILE A 101 -8.01 21.28 15.21
CA ILE A 101 -8.85 20.85 14.08
C ILE A 101 -8.03 20.73 12.80
N HIS A 102 -7.13 21.69 12.55
CA HIS A 102 -6.27 21.63 11.37
C HIS A 102 -5.34 20.42 11.41
N LEU A 103 -4.70 20.16 12.55
CA LEU A 103 -3.83 19.00 12.72
C LEU A 103 -4.57 17.66 12.58
N GLU A 104 -5.79 17.56 13.12
CA GLU A 104 -6.66 16.38 12.94
C GLU A 104 -6.94 16.12 11.45
N ASN A 105 -7.28 17.17 10.69
CA ASN A 105 -7.51 17.06 9.25
C ASN A 105 -6.26 16.64 8.49
N GLU A 106 -5.09 17.20 8.83
CA GLU A 106 -3.82 16.83 8.21
C GLU A 106 -3.44 15.37 8.49
N LEU A 107 -3.66 14.86 9.71
CA LEU A 107 -3.42 13.45 10.01
C LEU A 107 -4.39 12.52 9.29
N SER A 108 -5.66 12.91 9.15
CA SER A 108 -6.65 12.16 8.37
C SER A 108 -6.27 12.10 6.88
N SER A 109 -5.80 13.23 6.35
CA SER A 109 -5.26 13.33 4.99
C SER A 109 -4.01 12.46 4.81
N LEU A 110 -3.08 12.49 5.77
CA LEU A 110 -1.88 11.68 5.78
C LEU A 110 -2.21 10.18 5.82
N TYR A 111 -3.11 9.75 6.71
CA TYR A 111 -3.57 8.36 6.79
C TYR A 111 -4.13 7.89 5.43
N THR A 112 -5.01 8.70 4.85
CA THR A 112 -5.66 8.36 3.58
C THR A 112 -4.66 8.31 2.43
N SER A 113 -3.75 9.27 2.37
CA SER A 113 -2.72 9.35 1.33
C SER A 113 -1.72 8.20 1.45
N PHE A 114 -1.25 7.91 2.66
CA PHE A 114 -0.34 6.81 2.94
C PHE A 114 -0.94 5.45 2.55
N THR A 115 -2.16 5.15 3.01
CA THR A 115 -2.82 3.88 2.71
C THR A 115 -3.10 3.72 1.20
N LYS A 116 -3.53 4.79 0.52
CA LYS A 116 -3.70 4.78 -0.94
C LYS A 116 -2.39 4.56 -1.67
N TRP A 117 -1.31 5.20 -1.24
CA TRP A 117 0.00 5.09 -1.87
C TRP A 117 0.56 3.66 -1.77
N ILE A 118 0.52 3.07 -0.57
CA ILE A 118 0.91 1.66 -0.35
C ILE A 118 0.04 0.71 -1.19
N GLY A 119 -1.28 0.93 -1.16
CA GLY A 119 -2.23 0.13 -1.92
C GLY A 119 -1.97 0.21 -3.42
N ALA A 120 -1.73 1.41 -3.96
CA ALA A 120 -1.46 1.64 -5.38
C ALA A 120 -0.18 0.92 -5.85
N GLN A 121 0.91 0.99 -5.08
CA GLN A 121 2.14 0.26 -5.40
C GLN A 121 1.91 -1.24 -5.46
N LYS A 122 1.27 -1.80 -4.43
CA LYS A 122 0.96 -3.22 -4.38
C LYS A 122 0.06 -3.64 -5.55
N SER A 123 -1.03 -2.91 -5.81
CA SER A 123 -1.94 -3.21 -6.92
C SER A 123 -1.26 -3.11 -8.29
N TYR A 124 -0.36 -2.15 -8.48
CA TYR A 124 0.42 -2.01 -9.71
C TYR A 124 1.30 -3.25 -9.96
N VAL A 125 2.10 -3.65 -8.97
CA VAL A 125 2.98 -4.84 -9.09
C VAL A 125 2.15 -6.12 -9.25
N GLN A 126 1.03 -6.24 -8.52
CA GLN A 126 0.09 -7.37 -8.67
C GLN A 126 -0.49 -7.47 -10.08
N ALA A 127 -0.87 -6.35 -10.68
CA ALA A 127 -1.43 -6.32 -12.04
C ALA A 127 -0.40 -6.80 -13.07
N ILE A 128 0.84 -6.34 -12.95
CA ILE A 128 1.94 -6.78 -13.83
C ILE A 128 2.23 -8.26 -13.60
N ASN A 129 2.40 -8.69 -12.35
CA ASN A 129 2.65 -10.09 -12.04
C ASN A 129 1.54 -11.01 -12.59
N GLY A 130 0.28 -10.61 -12.44
CA GLY A 130 -0.87 -11.33 -13.00
C GLY A 130 -0.87 -11.35 -14.54
N TRP A 131 -0.44 -10.28 -15.20
CA TRP A 131 -0.25 -10.25 -16.65
C TRP A 131 0.86 -11.20 -17.11
N LEU A 132 2.00 -11.22 -16.41
CA LEU A 132 3.14 -12.08 -16.73
C LEU A 132 2.80 -13.57 -16.76
N TYR A 133 1.95 -14.03 -15.84
CA TYR A 133 1.48 -15.42 -15.82
C TYR A 133 0.52 -15.76 -16.96
N LYS A 134 -0.12 -14.77 -17.59
CA LYS A 134 -0.92 -14.96 -18.81
C LYS A 134 -0.05 -15.02 -20.07
N CYS A 135 1.13 -14.39 -20.04
CA CYS A 135 2.08 -14.40 -21.16
C CYS A 135 2.76 -15.76 -21.38
N VAL A 136 2.78 -16.63 -20.37
CA VAL A 136 3.31 -17.99 -20.51
C VAL A 136 2.14 -18.94 -20.74
N SER A 137 2.03 -19.43 -21.97
CA SER A 137 1.23 -20.62 -22.23
C SER A 137 1.94 -21.80 -21.58
N LEU A 138 1.71 -22.02 -20.28
CA LEU A 138 1.96 -23.30 -19.66
C LEU A 138 1.11 -24.27 -20.46
N GLN A 139 1.71 -25.00 -21.40
CA GLN A 139 1.07 -26.16 -21.98
C GLN A 139 0.70 -27.06 -20.81
N GLN A 140 -0.54 -26.96 -20.33
CA GLN A 140 -1.18 -28.05 -19.63
C GLN A 140 -1.24 -29.17 -20.65
N LYS A 141 -0.15 -29.95 -20.72
CA LYS A 141 -0.20 -31.26 -21.31
C LYS A 141 -1.21 -32.01 -20.44
N SER A 142 -2.45 -32.03 -20.91
CA SER A 142 -3.46 -33.02 -20.58
C SER A 142 -2.88 -34.39 -20.93
N SER A 143 -1.94 -34.84 -20.12
CA SER A 143 -1.39 -36.17 -20.19
C SER A 143 -1.79 -36.82 -18.88
N LYS A 144 -2.70 -37.78 -18.97
CA LYS A 144 -3.06 -38.76 -17.93
C LYS A 144 -1.86 -39.67 -17.58
N ARG A 145 -0.66 -39.11 -17.46
CA ARG A 145 0.54 -39.80 -16.98
C ARG A 145 1.16 -38.94 -15.88
N LYS A 146 0.78 -39.31 -14.65
CA LYS A 146 1.53 -39.01 -13.43
C LYS A 146 3.02 -39.30 -13.70
N ARG A 147 3.90 -38.37 -13.30
CA ARG A 147 5.36 -38.30 -13.54
C ARG A 147 5.79 -37.71 -14.89
N ARG A 148 5.60 -36.40 -15.06
CA ARG A 148 6.58 -35.54 -15.77
C ARG A 148 6.72 -34.27 -14.94
N MET A 149 7.96 -33.88 -14.70
CA MET A 149 8.38 -32.74 -13.88
C MET A 149 7.42 -31.57 -14.07
N GLN A 150 6.89 -31.03 -12.97
CA GLN A 150 6.30 -29.69 -12.99
C GLN A 150 7.30 -28.79 -13.73
N PRO A 151 6.88 -27.98 -14.71
CA PRO A 151 7.79 -27.03 -15.32
C PRO A 151 8.47 -26.25 -14.19
N PRO A 152 9.80 -26.05 -14.26
CA PRO A 152 10.51 -25.35 -13.21
C PRO A 152 9.80 -24.01 -12.93
N PRO A 153 9.74 -23.53 -11.68
CA PRO A 153 9.10 -22.26 -11.39
C PRO A 153 9.65 -21.21 -12.35
N LEU A 154 8.79 -20.49 -13.08
CA LEU A 154 9.20 -19.41 -13.98
C LEU A 154 10.11 -18.38 -13.29
N ARG A 155 9.98 -18.29 -11.95
CA ARG A 155 10.84 -17.53 -11.04
C ARG A 155 12.31 -17.99 -11.03
N ASN A 156 12.61 -19.23 -11.37
CA ASN A 156 13.96 -19.80 -11.26
C ASN A 156 14.67 -19.98 -12.61
N TYR A 157 13.91 -20.11 -13.70
CA TYR A 157 14.46 -20.41 -15.04
C TYR A 157 13.85 -19.56 -16.16
N GLY A 158 12.89 -18.70 -15.81
CA GLY A 158 12.30 -17.75 -16.75
C GLY A 158 13.04 -16.41 -16.76
N PRO A 159 12.57 -15.47 -17.60
CA PRO A 159 13.10 -14.12 -17.65
C PRO A 159 13.12 -13.44 -16.26
N PRO A 160 14.07 -12.54 -15.99
CA PRO A 160 14.25 -11.91 -14.67
C PRO A 160 13.00 -11.20 -14.15
N ILE A 161 12.09 -10.76 -15.02
CA ILE A 161 10.87 -10.05 -14.65
C ILE A 161 9.92 -10.84 -13.75
N TYR A 162 9.95 -12.17 -13.84
CA TYR A 162 9.18 -13.05 -12.95
C TYR A 162 9.71 -13.00 -11.51
N VAL A 163 11.03 -12.86 -11.35
CA VAL A 163 11.66 -12.60 -10.04
C VAL A 163 11.36 -11.18 -9.59
N THR A 164 11.59 -10.19 -10.47
CA THR A 164 11.32 -8.77 -10.19
C THR A 164 9.93 -8.57 -9.59
N CYS A 165 8.87 -9.02 -10.25
CA CYS A 165 7.51 -8.79 -9.75
C CYS A 165 7.13 -9.73 -8.59
N GLY A 166 7.58 -10.99 -8.63
CA GLY A 166 7.24 -11.99 -7.61
C GLY A 166 7.86 -11.66 -6.26
N VAL A 167 9.18 -11.48 -6.22
CA VAL A 167 9.92 -11.10 -5.00
C VAL A 167 9.45 -9.75 -4.49
N TRP A 168 9.27 -8.76 -5.39
CA TRP A 168 8.83 -7.43 -4.96
C TRP A 168 7.47 -7.49 -4.27
N LEU A 169 6.52 -8.25 -4.81
CA LEU A 169 5.22 -8.42 -4.18
C LEU A 169 5.31 -9.10 -2.80
N GLU A 170 6.08 -10.18 -2.70
CA GLU A 170 6.32 -10.88 -1.43
C GLU A 170 6.94 -9.94 -0.37
N LYS A 171 7.92 -9.13 -0.78
CA LYS A 171 8.59 -8.16 0.08
C LYS A 171 7.69 -6.97 0.46
N LEU A 172 6.80 -6.52 -0.41
CA LEU A 172 5.81 -5.49 -0.08
C LEU A 172 4.84 -5.97 1.02
N ASP A 173 4.52 -7.27 1.04
CA ASP A 173 3.60 -7.86 2.02
C ASP A 173 4.20 -7.99 3.43
N THR A 174 5.53 -7.91 3.57
CA THR A 174 6.21 -7.98 4.87
C THR A 174 6.42 -6.62 5.53
N LEU A 175 6.20 -5.52 4.80
CA LEU A 175 6.44 -4.18 5.33
C LEU A 175 5.43 -3.80 6.42
N PRO A 176 5.84 -3.09 7.49
CA PRO A 176 4.97 -2.72 8.61
C PRO A 176 4.05 -1.52 8.30
N ALA A 177 3.48 -1.45 7.08
CA ALA A 177 2.62 -0.36 6.65
C ALA A 177 1.35 -0.24 7.50
N LYS A 178 0.80 -1.38 7.94
CA LYS A 178 -0.38 -1.39 8.81
C LYS A 178 -0.09 -0.73 10.16
N GLU A 179 1.08 -0.97 10.74
CA GLU A 179 1.47 -0.37 12.03
C GLU A 179 1.61 1.16 11.93
N VAL A 180 2.13 1.68 10.82
CA VAL A 180 2.17 3.12 10.56
C VAL A 180 0.76 3.70 10.41
N ALA A 181 -0.10 3.03 9.66
CA ALA A 181 -1.47 3.47 9.46
C ALA A 181 -2.26 3.50 10.79
N GLU A 182 -2.03 2.52 11.66
CA GLU A 182 -2.62 2.46 13.00
C GLU A 182 -2.05 3.52 13.94
N SER A 183 -0.75 3.82 13.87
CA SER A 183 -0.15 4.88 14.70
C SER A 183 -0.61 6.28 14.30
N ILE A 184 -0.85 6.54 13.00
CA ILE A 184 -1.48 7.80 12.54
C ILE A 184 -2.89 7.95 13.14
N LYS A 185 -3.70 6.88 13.10
CA LYS A 185 -5.04 6.87 13.70
C LYS A 185 -5.00 7.07 15.21
N GLY A 186 -4.07 6.40 15.89
CA GLY A 186 -3.87 6.54 17.33
C GLY A 186 -3.55 7.98 17.72
N LEU A 187 -2.61 8.61 16.99
CA LEU A 187 -2.27 10.02 17.20
C LEU A 187 -3.46 10.94 16.92
N GLY A 188 -4.23 10.68 15.86
CA GLY A 188 -5.46 11.42 15.57
C GLY A 188 -6.48 11.34 16.71
N ALA A 189 -6.68 10.14 17.28
CA ALA A 189 -7.59 9.95 18.41
C ALA A 189 -7.16 10.73 19.67
N GLU A 190 -5.85 10.78 19.97
CA GLU A 190 -5.34 11.60 21.08
C GLU A 190 -5.56 13.10 20.81
N ILE A 191 -5.46 13.57 19.56
CA ILE A 191 -5.73 14.97 19.20
C ILE A 191 -7.19 15.33 19.41
N THR A 192 -8.13 14.46 19.02
CA THR A 192 -9.56 14.69 19.20
C THR A 192 -9.93 14.88 20.68
N ARG A 193 -9.15 14.30 21.63
CA ARG A 193 -9.37 14.48 23.08
C ARG A 193 -9.08 15.91 23.56
N PHE A 194 -8.26 16.69 22.85
CA PHE A 194 -8.05 18.11 23.16
C PHE A 194 -9.17 19.02 22.64
N LEU A 195 -10.08 18.49 21.82
CA LEU A 195 -11.22 19.25 21.33
C LEU A 195 -12.31 19.28 22.42
N PRO A 196 -12.87 20.45 22.78
CA PRO A 196 -13.94 20.50 23.77
C PRO A 196 -15.08 19.59 23.32
N ARG A 197 -15.47 18.66 24.21
CA ARG A 197 -16.60 17.77 24.01
C ARG A 197 -17.80 18.65 23.74
N GLN A 198 -18.32 18.64 22.51
CA GLN A 198 -19.60 19.28 22.20
C GLN A 198 -20.63 18.61 23.10
N GLU A 199 -20.95 19.24 24.23
CA GLU A 199 -22.17 18.95 24.96
C GLU A 199 -23.28 19.15 23.93
N LYS A 200 -23.84 18.05 23.44
CA LYS A 200 -25.15 18.06 22.81
C LYS A 200 -26.05 18.73 23.84
N ASN A 201 -26.34 20.01 23.63
CA ASN A 201 -27.38 20.74 24.34
C ASN A 201 -28.65 19.90 24.25
N GLN A 202 -28.91 19.08 25.28
CA GLN A 202 -30.23 18.55 25.53
C GLN A 202 -31.06 19.77 25.86
N GLY A 203 -31.80 20.27 24.86
CA GLY A 203 -32.87 21.21 25.07
C GLY A 203 -33.92 20.57 25.98
N LYS A 204 -33.74 20.70 27.29
CA LYS A 204 -34.85 20.57 28.24
C LYS A 204 -35.50 21.94 28.31
N GLY A 205 -36.65 22.01 27.65
CA GLY A 205 -37.48 23.18 27.52
C GLY A 205 -37.78 23.86 28.85
N MET A 206 -37.68 25.18 28.77
CA MET A 206 -38.41 26.17 29.53
C MET A 206 -39.76 25.65 30.05
N ASN A 207 -39.99 25.72 31.36
CA ASN A 207 -41.30 25.99 31.96
C ASN A 207 -41.10 26.46 33.42
N ARG A 208 -41.16 27.78 33.62
CA ARG A 208 -41.62 28.38 34.89
C ARG A 208 -43.15 28.35 34.89
N PRO A 209 -43.80 28.29 36.07
CA PRO A 209 -44.29 29.55 36.63
C PRO A 209 -44.24 29.70 38.16
N HIS A 210 -44.14 30.98 38.55
CA HIS A 210 -44.71 31.69 39.71
C HIS A 210 -44.30 31.45 41.18
N SER A 211 -43.66 32.51 41.71
CA SER A 211 -44.00 33.34 42.90
C SER A 211 -44.32 32.73 44.28
N THR A 212 -43.44 33.05 45.25
CA THR A 212 -43.76 33.62 46.59
C THR A 212 -42.44 34.25 47.13
N SER A 213 -42.34 35.57 47.35
CA SER A 213 -42.51 36.27 48.65
C SER A 213 -41.76 35.59 49.81
N GLY A 214 -40.82 36.18 50.56
CA GLY A 214 -40.27 37.53 50.69
C GLY A 214 -39.22 37.54 51.83
N GLN A 215 -38.64 38.72 52.08
CA GLN A 215 -37.85 39.17 53.26
C GLN A 215 -36.32 38.98 53.33
N ALA A 216 -35.67 40.12 53.07
CA ALA A 216 -34.53 40.79 53.72
C ALA A 216 -33.72 40.12 54.84
N GLY A 217 -32.39 40.25 54.74
CA GLY A 217 -31.41 40.13 55.82
C GLY A 217 -30.01 40.50 55.34
N SER A 218 -29.29 41.28 56.13
CA SER A 218 -28.09 42.07 55.79
C SER A 218 -26.76 41.32 55.89
N ASN A 219 -25.74 41.92 55.27
CA ASN A 219 -24.30 41.93 55.59
C ASN A 219 -23.35 40.83 55.09
N SER A 220 -22.34 41.33 54.37
CA SER A 220 -20.89 41.04 54.48
C SER A 220 -20.47 39.58 54.59
N ASP A 221 -19.91 39.05 53.52
CA ASP A 221 -18.46 38.78 53.48
C ASP A 221 -18.04 38.45 52.05
N SER A 222 -17.31 39.38 51.45
CA SER A 222 -16.67 39.23 50.15
C SER A 222 -15.45 38.32 50.30
N ALA A 223 -15.69 37.03 50.53
CA ALA A 223 -14.68 36.00 50.36
C ALA A 223 -14.50 35.77 48.85
N VAL A 224 -13.55 36.48 48.25
CA VAL A 224 -13.00 36.14 46.94
C VAL A 224 -12.34 34.77 47.10
N LEU A 225 -13.10 33.72 46.80
CA LEU A 225 -12.55 32.41 46.49
C LEU A 225 -11.75 32.61 45.20
N ILE A 226 -10.44 32.83 45.35
CA ILE A 226 -9.48 32.59 44.30
C ILE A 226 -9.61 31.09 43.99
N SER A 227 -10.41 30.77 42.98
CA SER A 227 -10.35 29.48 42.30
C SER A 227 -8.95 29.38 41.76
N ARG A 228 -8.10 28.71 42.55
CA ARG A 228 -6.75 28.32 42.19
C ARG A 228 -6.93 27.47 40.92
N ASP A 229 -6.47 28.02 39.81
CA ASP A 229 -6.43 27.37 38.49
C ASP A 229 -5.43 26.20 38.56
N GLU A 230 -5.81 25.16 39.29
CA GLU A 230 -5.19 23.85 39.17
C GLU A 230 -5.72 23.27 37.87
N ALA A 231 -4.88 23.31 36.83
CA ALA A 231 -5.09 22.55 35.62
C ALA A 231 -5.54 21.13 36.02
N PRO A 232 -6.72 20.66 35.60
CA PRO A 232 -7.24 19.37 36.04
C PRO A 232 -6.21 18.29 35.71
N GLU A 233 -5.92 17.38 36.65
CA GLU A 233 -4.93 16.30 36.50
C GLU A 233 -5.10 15.53 35.16
N ASP A 234 -6.34 15.41 34.67
CA ASP A 234 -6.72 14.87 33.36
C ASP A 234 -5.97 15.49 32.16
N TRP A 235 -5.60 16.77 32.22
CA TRP A 235 -4.93 17.48 31.11
C TRP A 235 -3.43 17.23 31.05
N ILE A 236 -2.77 17.09 32.19
CA ILE A 236 -1.34 16.74 32.25
C ILE A 236 -1.16 15.34 31.68
N THR A 237 -2.03 14.41 32.09
CA THR A 237 -2.08 13.05 31.55
C THR A 237 -2.41 13.04 30.05
N GLY A 238 -3.35 13.88 29.58
CA GLY A 238 -3.65 14.02 28.15
C GLY A 238 -2.47 14.51 27.30
N SER A 239 -1.73 15.51 27.78
CA SER A 239 -0.52 16.04 27.12
C SER A 239 0.58 14.98 27.02
N ASP A 240 0.77 14.18 28.06
CA ASP A 240 1.78 13.11 28.06
C ASP A 240 1.40 11.96 27.12
N HIS A 241 0.12 11.59 27.05
CA HIS A 241 -0.38 10.62 26.08
C HIS A 241 -0.18 11.08 24.63
N PHE A 242 -0.50 12.34 24.32
CA PHE A 242 -0.26 12.90 23.00
C PHE A 242 1.22 12.85 22.60
N ARG A 243 2.10 13.29 23.51
CA ARG A 243 3.55 13.28 23.26
C ARG A 243 4.08 11.87 23.05
N SER A 244 3.67 10.93 23.89
CA SER A 244 4.01 9.51 23.73
C SER A 244 3.53 8.96 22.39
N SER A 245 2.29 9.27 22.00
CA SER A 245 1.72 8.87 20.71
C SER A 245 2.46 9.51 19.53
N LEU A 246 2.90 10.76 19.65
CA LEU A 246 3.65 11.48 18.62
C LEU A 246 5.04 10.88 18.40
N VAL A 247 5.77 10.61 19.49
CA VAL A 247 7.07 9.92 19.45
C VAL A 247 6.90 8.51 18.86
N GLY A 248 5.87 7.78 19.29
CA GLY A 248 5.54 6.46 18.77
C GLY A 248 5.24 6.47 17.26
N PHE A 249 4.40 7.40 16.80
CA PHE A 249 4.07 7.58 15.39
C PHE A 249 5.31 7.87 14.53
N ILE A 250 6.13 8.85 14.92
CA ILE A 250 7.34 9.22 14.18
C ILE A 250 8.35 8.05 14.19
N GLY A 251 8.47 7.33 15.31
CA GLY A 251 9.29 6.13 15.39
C GLY A 251 8.85 5.03 14.42
N LYS A 252 7.54 4.82 14.26
CA LYS A 252 6.99 3.89 13.27
C LYS A 252 7.29 4.34 11.83
N LEU A 253 7.19 5.64 11.52
CA LEU A 253 7.58 6.17 10.21
C LEU A 253 9.07 5.94 9.91
N ASN A 254 9.94 6.21 10.89
CA ASN A 254 11.37 5.96 10.76
C ASN A 254 11.66 4.49 10.45
N ASN A 255 11.13 3.57 11.26
CA ASN A 255 11.35 2.13 11.09
C ASN A 255 10.76 1.62 9.77
N PHE A 256 9.62 2.17 9.34
CA PHE A 256 9.02 1.84 8.05
C PHE A 256 9.92 2.27 6.89
N SER A 257 10.43 3.50 6.91
CA SER A 257 11.34 3.99 5.86
C SER A 257 12.65 3.21 5.80
N GLU A 258 13.21 2.81 6.94
CA GLU A 258 14.38 1.93 7.02
C GLU A 258 14.08 0.56 6.40
N SER A 259 12.93 -0.03 6.76
CA SER A 259 12.48 -1.32 6.23
C SER A 259 12.29 -1.28 4.72
N CYS A 260 11.68 -0.21 4.19
CA CYS A 260 11.53 0.02 2.76
C CYS A 260 12.89 0.11 2.06
N LEU A 261 13.83 0.91 2.59
CA LEU A 261 15.17 1.06 2.01
C LEU A 261 15.90 -0.28 1.96
N LYS A 262 15.91 -1.03 3.06
CA LYS A 262 16.50 -2.36 3.14
C LYS A 262 15.86 -3.31 2.13
N MET A 263 14.52 -3.32 2.07
CA MET A 263 13.74 -4.14 1.15
C MET A 263 14.11 -3.87 -0.31
N PHE A 264 14.24 -2.60 -0.72
CA PHE A 264 14.61 -2.24 -2.10
C PHE A 264 16.06 -2.61 -2.43
N ASN A 265 17.00 -2.45 -1.48
CA ASN A 265 18.39 -2.91 -1.66
C ASN A 265 18.46 -4.43 -1.87
N GLU A 266 17.74 -5.20 -1.05
CA GLU A 266 17.68 -6.66 -1.20
C GLU A 266 17.01 -7.07 -2.52
N LEU A 267 15.91 -6.41 -2.89
CA LEU A 267 15.21 -6.67 -4.15
C LEU A 267 16.12 -6.48 -5.35
N GLN A 268 16.89 -5.39 -5.39
CA GLN A 268 17.84 -5.14 -6.48
C GLN A 268 18.91 -6.22 -6.58
N LYS A 269 19.41 -6.71 -5.43
CA LYS A 269 20.36 -7.80 -5.38
C LYS A 269 19.77 -9.08 -5.98
N GLU A 270 18.55 -9.45 -5.57
CA GLU A 270 17.85 -10.63 -6.09
C GLU A 270 17.56 -10.53 -7.60
N ILE A 271 17.19 -9.34 -8.08
CA ILE A 271 16.99 -9.09 -9.52
C ILE A 271 18.30 -9.25 -10.28
N GLN A 272 19.42 -8.74 -9.76
CA GLN A 272 20.71 -8.85 -10.41
C GLN A 272 21.20 -10.29 -10.45
N GLU A 273 21.01 -11.05 -9.38
CA GLU A 273 21.29 -12.49 -9.34
C GLU A 273 20.46 -13.23 -10.40
N ALA A 274 19.15 -12.94 -10.49
CA ALA A 274 18.28 -13.53 -11.49
C ALA A 274 18.69 -13.20 -12.94
N LYS A 275 19.10 -11.95 -13.21
CA LYS A 275 19.65 -11.54 -14.51
C LYS A 275 20.89 -12.36 -14.87
N ASN A 276 21.84 -12.45 -13.94
CA ASN A 276 23.08 -13.21 -14.16
C ASN A 276 22.80 -14.70 -14.41
N SER A 277 21.91 -15.32 -13.63
CA SER A 277 21.51 -16.72 -13.83
C SER A 277 20.79 -16.95 -15.16
N TYR A 278 19.93 -16.02 -15.57
CA TYR A 278 19.21 -16.11 -16.84
C TYR A 278 20.15 -15.98 -18.05
N ASP A 279 21.11 -15.05 -17.99
CA ASP A 279 22.11 -14.86 -19.06
C ASP A 279 23.04 -16.09 -19.19
N GLN A 280 23.43 -16.71 -18.07
CA GLN A 280 24.17 -17.98 -18.07
C GLN A 280 23.37 -19.10 -18.72
N PHE A 281 22.09 -19.26 -18.35
CA PHE A 281 21.21 -20.27 -18.92
C PHE A 281 21.02 -20.09 -20.43
N LYS A 282 20.84 -18.85 -20.87
CA LYS A 282 20.67 -18.50 -22.28
C LYS A 282 21.94 -18.72 -23.10
N SER A 283 23.11 -18.54 -22.49
CA SER A 283 24.41 -18.78 -23.15
C SER A 283 24.74 -20.27 -23.30
N GLN A 284 24.09 -21.14 -22.52
CA GLN A 284 24.28 -22.60 -22.55
C GLN A 284 23.24 -23.33 -23.42
N SER A 285 22.18 -22.64 -23.85
CA SER A 285 21.08 -23.19 -24.68
C SER A 285 21.26 -22.85 -26.16
#